data_AF-X1J186-F1
#
_entry.id   AF-X1J186-F1
#
_cell.length_a   1.000
_cell.length_b   1.000
_cell.length_c   1.000
_cell.angle_alpha   90.00
_cell.angle_beta   90.00
_cell.angle_gamma   90.00
#
_symmetry.space_group_name_H-M   'P 1'
#
loop_
_entity.id
_entity.type
_entity.pdbx_description
1 polymer ?
#
loop_
_entity_poly.entity_id
_entity_poly.type
_entity_poly.pdbx_seq_one_letter_code
_entity_poly.pdbx_strand_id
1 'polypeptide(L)'
;MSSISARVIRLDAIGHIWKKLGTSCINLKETHYIIQLIRAILDEIFPDTILLTQTNVPHKENISYFGNGYNEVQLVYQFAIPLLVLYTFYTGDASRLLEWASRIKNVYDKTAFFNVLATHDGLGVVPVKA
;
A
#
# COMPACT_ATOMS: atom_id res chain seq x y z
N MET A 1 -27.40 -14.03 13.20
CA MET A 1 -27.31 -12.57 13.03
C MET A 1 -26.50 -12.32 11.76
N SER A 2 -27.08 -11.73 10.72
CA SER A 2 -26.31 -11.32 9.53
C SER A 2 -25.53 -10.06 9.89
N SER A 3 -24.30 -10.22 10.37
CA SER A 3 -23.39 -9.09 10.55
C SER A 3 -23.06 -8.48 9.20
N ILE A 4 -23.33 -7.19 9.02
CA ILE A 4 -22.87 -6.44 7.85
C ILE A 4 -21.35 -6.30 7.96
N SER A 5 -20.61 -6.88 7.02
CA SER A 5 -19.15 -6.74 6.94
C SER A 5 -18.76 -5.77 5.84
N ALA A 6 -17.70 -4.99 6.08
CA ALA A 6 -17.08 -4.20 5.03
C ALA A 6 -16.33 -5.12 4.07
N ARG A 7 -16.52 -4.96 2.75
CA ARG A 7 -15.77 -5.74 1.75
C ARG A 7 -14.30 -5.33 1.66
N VAL A 8 -14.00 -4.06 1.94
CA VAL A 8 -12.65 -3.50 1.91
C VAL A 8 -12.45 -2.61 3.13
N ILE A 9 -11.34 -2.81 3.83
CA ILE A 9 -10.90 -1.97 4.94
C ILE A 9 -9.58 -1.30 4.54
N ARG A 10 -9.60 0.03 4.45
CA ARG A 10 -8.41 0.85 4.20
C ARG A 10 -7.72 1.16 5.53
N LEU A 11 -6.52 0.65 5.72
CA LEU A 11 -5.70 0.87 6.91
C LEU A 11 -4.99 2.22 6.80
N ASP A 12 -5.65 3.25 7.35
CA ASP A 12 -5.15 4.62 7.34
C ASP A 12 -3.94 4.79 8.27
N ALA A 13 -2.91 5.50 7.79
CA ALA A 13 -1.68 5.80 8.52
C ALA A 13 -1.03 4.59 9.23
N ILE A 14 -1.24 3.37 8.71
CA ILE A 14 -0.87 2.13 9.41
C ILE A 14 0.63 2.03 9.70
N GLY A 15 1.47 2.61 8.85
CA GLY A 15 2.91 2.70 9.05
C GLY A 15 3.31 3.34 10.38
N HIS A 16 2.46 4.16 10.99
CA HIS A 16 2.74 4.89 12.22
C HIS A 16 2.19 4.23 13.49
N ILE A 17 1.54 3.07 13.40
CA ILE A 17 0.81 2.44 14.51
C ILE A 17 1.69 2.11 15.72
N TRP A 18 2.99 1.86 15.52
CA TRP A 18 3.93 1.49 16.59
C TRP A 18 4.93 2.60 16.90
N LYS A 19 5.19 2.84 18.18
CA LYS A 19 6.15 3.83 18.68
C LYS A 19 7.28 3.15 19.46
N LYS A 20 8.52 3.52 19.14
CA LYS A 20 9.71 3.00 19.81
C LYS A 20 10.79 4.08 19.87
N LEU A 21 11.24 4.40 21.09
CA LEU A 21 12.28 5.40 21.31
C LEU A 21 13.56 5.07 20.52
N GLY A 22 14.18 6.09 19.92
CA GLY A 22 15.40 5.92 19.12
C GLY A 22 15.16 5.38 17.70
N THR A 23 13.91 5.33 17.23
CA THR A 23 13.56 4.90 15.87
C THR A 23 12.75 5.97 15.14
N SER A 24 12.55 5.81 13.83
CA SER A 24 11.70 6.67 13.02
C SER A 24 10.20 6.58 13.36
N CYS A 25 9.77 5.58 14.13
CA CYS A 25 8.36 5.33 14.45
C CYS A 25 7.44 5.21 13.21
N ILE A 26 8.01 4.76 12.09
CA ILE A 26 7.32 4.46 10.83
C ILE A 26 7.83 3.12 10.27
N ASN A 27 6.92 2.31 9.74
CA ASN A 27 7.21 1.01 9.10
C ASN A 27 8.05 0.06 9.98
N LEU A 28 7.80 0.07 11.29
CA LEU A 28 8.49 -0.81 12.23
C LEU A 28 7.98 -2.25 12.07
N LYS A 29 8.79 -3.25 12.47
CA LYS A 29 8.39 -4.67 12.40
C LYS A 29 7.09 -4.95 13.16
N GLU A 30 6.84 -4.22 14.24
CA GLU A 30 5.63 -4.35 15.04
C GLU A 30 4.37 -3.90 14.28
N THR A 31 4.50 -2.96 13.34
CA THR A 31 3.41 -2.60 12.40
C THR A 31 2.99 -3.82 11.58
N HIS A 32 3.95 -4.56 11.03
CA HIS A 32 3.69 -5.76 10.24
C HIS A 32 2.99 -6.84 11.09
N TYR A 33 3.44 -7.08 12.32
CA TYR A 33 2.78 -8.04 13.22
C TYR A 33 1.32 -7.68 13.52
N ILE A 34 1.01 -6.39 13.70
CA ILE A 34 -0.36 -5.95 13.90
C ILE A 34 -1.21 -6.22 12.66
N ILE A 35 -0.69 -5.94 11.46
CA ILE A 35 -1.40 -6.22 10.20
C ILE A 35 -1.64 -7.72 10.05
N GLN A 36 -0.66 -8.56 10.37
CA GLN A 36 -0.79 -10.02 10.32
C GLN A 36 -1.86 -10.53 11.29
N LEU A 37 -1.93 -9.96 12.49
CA LEU A 37 -2.99 -10.29 13.45
C LEU A 37 -4.37 -9.89 12.93
N ILE A 38 -4.52 -8.66 12.42
CA ILE A 38 -5.79 -8.19 11.82
C ILE A 38 -6.19 -9.10 10.67
N ARG A 39 -5.24 -9.46 9.80
CA ARG A 39 -5.47 -10.35 8.66
C ARG A 39 -5.95 -11.73 9.12
N ALA A 40 -5.29 -12.34 10.10
CA ALA A 40 -5.67 -13.65 10.62
C ALA A 40 -7.09 -13.64 11.23
N ILE A 41 -7.46 -12.58 11.96
CA ILE A 41 -8.81 -12.43 12.53
C ILE A 41 -9.86 -12.31 11.42
N LEU A 42 -9.60 -11.50 10.39
CA LEU A 42 -10.52 -11.30 9.28
C LEU A 42 -10.66 -12.56 8.43
N ASP A 43 -9.59 -13.30 8.18
CA ASP A 43 -9.64 -14.55 7.43
C ASP A 43 -10.56 -15.59 8.11
N GLU A 44 -10.64 -15.59 9.44
CA GLU A 44 -11.52 -16.49 10.21
C GLU A 44 -12.98 -16.00 10.27
N ILE A 45 -13.19 -14.71 10.57
CA ILE A 45 -14.53 -14.19 10.88
C ILE A 45 -15.24 -13.61 9.65
N PHE A 46 -14.48 -13.00 8.75
CA PHE A 46 -14.98 -12.28 7.57
C PHE A 46 -14.07 -12.50 6.34
N PRO A 47 -13.97 -13.73 5.81
CA PRO A 47 -12.98 -14.11 4.78
C PRO A 47 -13.08 -13.33 3.47
N ASP A 48 -14.23 -12.70 3.21
CA ASP A 48 -14.46 -11.83 2.04
C ASP A 48 -13.95 -10.39 2.21
N THR A 49 -13.35 -10.07 3.37
CA THR A 49 -12.81 -8.74 3.68
C THR A 49 -11.39 -8.58 3.17
N ILE A 50 -11.18 -7.55 2.36
CA ILE A 50 -9.88 -7.21 1.78
C ILE A 50 -9.26 -6.07 2.57
N LEU A 51 -7.98 -6.21 2.93
CA LEU A 51 -7.20 -5.13 3.51
C LEU A 51 -6.45 -4.34 2.43
N LEU A 52 -6.47 -3.02 2.56
CA LEU A 52 -5.75 -2.07 1.71
C LEU A 52 -4.89 -1.16 2.58
N THR A 53 -3.56 -1.16 2.42
CA THR A 53 -2.72 -0.18 3.14
C THR A 53 -2.77 1.20 2.50
N GLN A 54 -2.79 2.25 3.33
CA GLN A 54 -2.45 3.62 2.94
C GLN A 54 -1.05 3.90 3.47
N THR A 55 -0.04 3.83 2.60
CA THR A 55 1.34 4.16 2.94
C THR A 55 2.00 4.98 1.84
N ASN A 56 2.25 6.27 2.13
CA ASN A 56 2.84 7.23 1.19
C ASN A 56 4.38 7.17 1.23
N VAL A 57 4.94 6.02 0.87
CA VAL A 57 6.37 5.67 1.00
C VAL A 57 6.94 5.17 -0.34
N PRO A 58 8.28 5.08 -0.50
CA PRO A 58 8.89 4.53 -1.70
C PRO A 58 8.41 3.10 -2.02
N HIS A 59 8.46 2.72 -3.30
CA HIS A 59 7.85 1.47 -3.78
C HIS A 59 8.27 0.23 -2.99
N LYS A 60 9.55 0.09 -2.65
CA LYS A 60 10.07 -1.07 -1.90
C LYS A 60 9.45 -1.21 -0.50
N GLU A 61 9.26 -0.10 0.20
CA GLU A 61 8.59 -0.09 1.51
C GLU A 61 7.08 -0.29 1.36
N ASN A 62 6.49 0.21 0.28
CA ASN A 62 5.07 0.06 0.04
C ASN A 62 4.69 -1.41 -0.22
N ILE A 63 5.48 -2.14 -1.01
CA ILE A 63 5.23 -3.55 -1.31
C ILE A 63 5.59 -4.50 -0.15
N SER A 64 6.32 -4.05 0.88
CA SER A 64 6.63 -4.90 2.03
C SER A 64 5.38 -5.27 2.82
N TYR A 65 4.31 -4.46 2.71
CA TYR A 65 3.01 -4.71 3.32
C TYR A 65 2.25 -5.90 2.74
N PHE A 66 2.71 -6.48 1.63
CA PHE A 66 2.21 -7.78 1.19
C PHE A 66 2.69 -8.93 2.09
N GLY A 67 3.71 -8.71 2.92
CA GLY A 67 4.32 -9.76 3.73
C GLY A 67 4.85 -10.90 2.86
N ASN A 68 4.42 -12.13 3.15
CA ASN A 68 4.72 -13.31 2.34
C ASN A 68 3.73 -13.53 1.17
N GLY A 69 2.83 -12.58 0.93
CA GLY A 69 1.75 -12.65 -0.07
C GLY A 69 0.41 -13.13 0.45
N TYR A 70 0.38 -13.71 1.65
CA TYR A 70 -0.80 -14.38 2.19
C TYR A 70 -1.16 -13.93 3.60
N ASN A 71 -0.21 -13.36 4.34
CA ASN A 71 -0.35 -13.09 5.78
C ASN A 71 -0.56 -11.61 6.15
N GLU A 72 -0.47 -10.67 5.22
CA GLU A 72 -0.72 -9.24 5.47
C GLU A 72 -1.82 -8.70 4.55
N VAL A 73 -1.65 -7.51 3.96
CA VAL A 73 -2.69 -6.92 3.12
C VAL A 73 -2.71 -7.53 1.73
N GLN A 74 -3.89 -7.52 1.11
CA GLN A 74 -4.09 -7.97 -0.26
C GLN A 74 -3.90 -6.82 -1.26
N LEU A 75 -4.13 -5.56 -0.85
CA LEU A 75 -4.01 -4.39 -1.71
C LEU A 75 -3.05 -3.34 -1.15
N VAL A 76 -2.26 -2.73 -2.04
CA VAL A 76 -1.45 -1.52 -1.73
C VAL A 76 -1.66 -0.46 -2.80
N TYR A 77 -1.72 0.82 -2.41
CA TYR A 77 -1.83 1.93 -3.38
C TYR A 77 -0.57 2.08 -4.22
N GLN A 78 -0.71 2.52 -5.47
CA GLN A 78 0.41 2.98 -6.29
C GLN A 78 0.49 4.51 -6.34
N PHE A 79 0.91 5.12 -5.22
CA PHE A 79 0.97 6.58 -5.08
C PHE A 79 2.01 7.29 -5.96
N ALA A 80 2.89 6.57 -6.65
CA ALA A 80 3.80 7.15 -7.62
C ALA A 80 3.11 7.50 -8.95
N ILE A 81 2.03 6.77 -9.32
CA ILE A 81 1.34 6.94 -10.61
C ILE A 81 0.83 8.38 -10.81
N PRO A 82 0.10 9.01 -9.86
CA PRO A 82 -0.44 10.35 -10.04
C PRO A 82 0.60 11.37 -10.50
N LEU A 83 1.77 11.40 -9.84
CA LEU A 83 2.81 12.38 -10.12
C LEU A 83 3.58 12.05 -11.41
N LEU A 84 3.83 10.77 -11.69
CA LEU A 84 4.48 10.34 -12.93
C LEU A 84 3.62 10.65 -14.15
N VAL A 85 2.30 10.43 -14.06
CA VAL A 85 1.35 10.77 -15.13
C VAL A 85 1.31 12.28 -15.35
N LEU A 86 1.21 13.07 -14.28
CA LEU A 86 1.24 14.53 -14.37
C LEU A 86 2.55 15.03 -15.01
N TYR A 87 3.69 14.46 -14.59
CA TYR A 87 5.00 14.80 -15.16
C TYR A 87 5.06 14.48 -16.65
N THR A 88 4.56 13.32 -17.07
CA THR A 88 4.51 12.94 -18.49
C THR A 88 3.66 13.89 -19.33
N PHE A 89 2.50 14.34 -18.82
CA PHE A 89 1.71 15.36 -19.53
C PHE A 89 2.43 16.71 -19.59
N TYR A 90 3.11 17.10 -18.52
CA TYR A 90 3.82 18.37 -18.45
C TYR A 90 5.03 18.43 -19.40
N THR A 91 5.80 17.35 -19.49
CA THR A 91 7.03 17.30 -20.31
C THR A 91 6.81 16.78 -21.72
N GLY A 92 5.70 16.08 -21.99
CA GLY A 92 5.52 15.33 -23.22
C GLY A 92 6.40 14.07 -23.31
N ASP A 93 7.02 13.64 -22.20
CA ASP A 93 7.93 12.49 -22.15
C ASP A 93 7.45 11.42 -21.15
N ALA A 94 7.20 10.22 -21.66
CA ALA A 94 6.75 9.06 -20.89
C ALA A 94 7.90 8.22 -20.30
N SER A 95 9.17 8.55 -20.58
CA SER A 95 10.33 7.73 -20.22
C SER A 95 10.39 7.40 -18.73
N ARG A 96 10.09 8.38 -17.85
CA ARG A 96 10.09 8.17 -16.39
C ARG A 96 8.96 7.27 -15.91
N LEU A 97 7.76 7.42 -16.47
CA LEU A 97 6.62 6.56 -16.16
C LEU A 97 6.90 5.12 -16.60
N LEU A 98 7.47 4.94 -17.80
CA LEU A 98 7.83 3.62 -18.33
C LEU A 98 8.96 2.97 -17.53
N GLU A 99 9.99 3.73 -17.17
CA GLU A 99 11.09 3.27 -16.32
C GLU A 99 10.55 2.77 -14.97
N TRP A 100 9.69 3.55 -14.32
CA TRP A 100 9.07 3.15 -13.06
C TRP A 100 8.15 1.92 -13.23
N ALA A 101 7.29 1.92 -14.25
CA ALA A 101 6.35 0.82 -14.51
C ALA A 101 7.08 -0.50 -14.80
N SER A 102 8.23 -0.46 -15.48
CA SER A 102 9.05 -1.64 -15.78
C SER A 102 9.60 -2.35 -14.53
N ARG A 103 9.64 -1.66 -13.38
CA ARG A 103 10.10 -2.20 -12.09
C ARG A 103 8.98 -2.88 -11.31
N ILE A 104 7.72 -2.64 -11.68
CA ILE A 104 6.57 -3.26 -11.03
C ILE A 104 6.56 -4.74 -11.41
N LYS A 105 6.59 -5.59 -10.40
CA LYS A 105 6.40 -7.03 -10.54
C LYS A 105 5.24 -7.44 -9.67
N ASN A 106 4.35 -8.29 -10.20
CA ASN A 106 3.41 -8.98 -9.34
C ASN A 106 4.21 -9.87 -8.40
N VAL A 107 4.12 -9.59 -7.11
CA VAL A 107 4.90 -10.31 -6.11
C VAL A 107 4.23 -11.65 -5.79
N TYR A 108 2.89 -11.68 -5.77
CA TYR A 108 2.08 -12.85 -5.40
C TYR A 108 0.75 -12.91 -6.18
N ASP A 109 0.07 -14.06 -6.17
CA ASP A 109 -1.18 -14.35 -6.88
C ASP A 109 -2.44 -13.79 -6.18
N LYS A 110 -2.40 -13.67 -4.85
CA LYS A 110 -3.50 -13.15 -4.02
C LYS A 110 -3.38 -11.66 -3.68
N THR A 111 -2.43 -10.96 -4.28
CA THR A 111 -2.22 -9.53 -4.05
C THR A 111 -2.38 -8.71 -5.32
N ALA A 112 -2.77 -7.45 -5.17
CA ALA A 112 -2.92 -6.54 -6.29
C ALA A 112 -2.58 -5.10 -5.92
N PHE A 113 -2.26 -4.31 -6.93
CA PHE A 113 -2.03 -2.88 -6.80
C PHE A 113 -3.34 -2.08 -6.98
N PHE A 114 -3.56 -1.11 -6.11
CA PHE A 114 -4.66 -0.15 -6.24
C PHE A 114 -4.15 1.13 -6.92
N ASN A 115 -4.35 1.22 -8.23
CA ASN A 115 -3.89 2.33 -9.05
C ASN A 115 -4.85 3.52 -8.93
N VAL A 116 -4.28 4.72 -8.78
CA VAL A 116 -5.04 5.97 -8.68
C VAL A 116 -4.34 7.07 -9.48
N LEU A 117 -5.11 8.07 -9.93
CA LEU A 117 -4.58 9.29 -10.57
C LEU A 117 -4.59 10.50 -9.64
N ALA A 118 -5.30 10.44 -8.51
CA ALA A 118 -5.32 11.41 -7.43
C ALA A 118 -5.99 10.80 -6.19
N THR A 119 -5.82 11.43 -5.03
CA THR A 119 -6.62 11.17 -3.82
C THR A 119 -7.13 12.48 -3.22
N HIS A 120 -7.93 12.38 -2.16
CA HIS A 120 -8.36 13.53 -1.36
C HIS A 120 -7.19 14.23 -0.65
N ASP A 121 -6.04 13.57 -0.47
CA ASP A 121 -4.83 14.12 0.12
C ASP A 121 -3.94 14.87 -0.89
N GLY A 122 -4.29 14.84 -2.18
CA GLY A 122 -3.50 15.42 -3.27
C GLY A 122 -2.45 14.47 -3.85
N LEU A 123 -1.32 15.03 -4.28
CA LEU A 123 -0.25 14.31 -5.01
C LEU A 123 1.00 14.15 -4.13
N GLY A 124 1.32 12.91 -3.74
CA GLY A 124 2.52 12.60 -2.97
C GLY A 124 3.80 12.67 -3.82
N VAL A 125 4.84 13.33 -3.30
CA VAL A 125 6.18 13.40 -3.96
C VAL A 125 7.15 12.35 -3.39
N VAL A 126 6.90 11.83 -2.19
CA VAL A 126 7.74 10.78 -1.58
C VAL A 126 7.74 9.47 -2.38
N PRO A 127 6.60 8.98 -2.91
CA PRO A 127 6.53 7.67 -3.59
C PRO A 127 7.35 7.58 -4.88
N VAL A 128 7.69 8.71 -5.50
CA VAL A 128 8.53 8.74 -6.71
C VAL A 128 10.02 8.74 -6.41
N LYS A 129 10.43 8.82 -5.13
CA LYS A 129 11.84 8.68 -4.74
C LYS A 129 12.27 7.22 -4.96
N ALA A 130 13.40 7.06 -5.65
CA ALA A 130 14.01 5.78 -5.98
C ALA A 130 14.63 5.09 -4.75
#